data_AF-A0A8S0RFC3-F1
#
_entry.id   AF-A0A8S0RFC3-F1
#
_cell.length_a   1.000
_cell.length_b   1.000
_cell.length_c   1.000
_cell.angle_alpha   90.00
_cell.angle_beta   90.00
_cell.angle_gamma   90.00
#
_symmetry.space_group_name_H-M   'P 1'
#
loop_
_entity.id
_entity.type
_entity.pdbx_description
1 polymer ?
#
loop_
_entity_poly.entity_id
_entity_poly.type
_entity_poly.pdbx_seq_one_letter_code
_entity_poly.pdbx_strand_id
1 'polypeptide(L)'
;MLVNFTLAFVIKGYKRPIMEITVKEYSLSNKCEPVLGITAASGIAAELGIPLTHRGVANSVRFLTGHSKNGGTDPLFVAENAADPDSTLVVYMGLSTLPSLASKLMHHGLPQDTPAVAVERGTTPQQRMVFAALKDLAYEITLNQLVSPTLIIIGKVVALSPLWPHVKKETSALMEAN
;
A
#
# COMPACT_ATOMS: atom_id res chain seq x y z
N MET A 1 39.71 -6.28 1.14
CA MET A 1 39.20 -5.81 -0.17
C MET A 1 37.75 -5.40 0.07
N LEU A 2 37.51 -4.12 0.38
CA LEU A 2 36.17 -3.59 0.64
C LEU A 2 35.54 -3.25 -0.71
N VAL A 3 34.60 -4.07 -1.15
CA VAL A 3 33.77 -3.77 -2.32
C VAL A 3 32.60 -2.93 -1.82
N ASN A 4 32.62 -1.63 -2.11
CA ASN A 4 31.50 -0.73 -1.82
C ASN A 4 30.31 -1.14 -2.69
N PHE A 5 29.31 -1.80 -2.09
CA PHE A 5 28.03 -2.08 -2.73
C PHE A 5 27.19 -0.81 -2.72
N THR A 6 27.09 -0.14 -3.86
CA THR A 6 26.05 0.88 -4.08
C THR A 6 24.81 0.16 -4.60
N LEU A 7 23.83 -0.05 -3.71
CA LEU A 7 22.57 -0.68 -4.01
C LEU A 7 21.66 0.32 -4.75
N ALA A 8 21.53 0.18 -6.07
CA ALA A 8 20.63 1.00 -6.87
C ALA A 8 19.32 0.23 -7.15
N PHE A 9 18.22 0.70 -6.56
CA PHE A 9 16.88 0.18 -6.78
C PHE A 9 16.33 0.71 -8.12
N VAL A 10 16.21 -0.15 -9.14
CA VAL A 10 15.61 0.24 -10.43
C VAL A 10 14.19 -0.31 -10.51
N ILE A 11 13.20 0.58 -10.30
CA ILE A 11 11.79 0.29 -10.57
C ILE A 11 11.62 0.14 -12.08
N LYS A 12 11.56 -1.10 -12.61
CA LYS A 12 11.22 -1.33 -14.02
C LYS A 12 9.71 -1.46 -14.21
N GLY A 13 9.02 -0.33 -14.17
CA GLY A 13 7.64 -0.23 -14.66
C GLY A 13 7.63 -0.04 -16.17
N TYR A 14 7.24 -1.06 -16.95
CA TYR A 14 6.42 -0.86 -18.16
C TYR A 14 5.93 -2.13 -18.89
N LYS A 15 6.49 -3.32 -18.63
CA LYS A 15 6.27 -4.51 -19.50
C LYS A 15 5.87 -5.81 -18.80
N ARG A 16 5.68 -5.86 -17.48
CA ARG A 16 5.27 -7.06 -16.75
C ARG A 16 4.00 -6.81 -15.93
N PRO A 17 3.09 -7.81 -15.81
CA PRO A 17 1.80 -7.66 -15.12
C PRO A 17 1.92 -7.57 -13.59
N ILE A 18 3.08 -7.87 -13.02
CA ILE A 18 3.37 -7.77 -11.59
C ILE A 18 4.51 -6.77 -11.41
N MET A 19 4.34 -5.82 -10.48
CA MET A 19 5.39 -4.87 -10.13
C MET A 19 6.40 -5.56 -9.21
N GLU A 20 7.59 -5.81 -9.73
CA GLU A 20 8.64 -6.62 -9.10
C GLU A 20 9.88 -5.73 -8.88
N ILE A 21 10.47 -5.77 -7.68
CA ILE A 21 11.81 -5.23 -7.47
C ILE A 21 12.78 -6.32 -7.94
N THR A 22 13.14 -6.30 -9.22
CA THR A 22 14.09 -7.25 -9.79
C THR A 22 15.53 -6.78 -9.55
N VAL A 23 16.31 -7.57 -8.82
CA VAL A 23 17.78 -7.44 -8.78
C VAL A 23 18.32 -7.98 -10.11
N LYS A 24 19.01 -7.14 -10.89
CA LYS A 24 19.64 -7.59 -12.15
C LYS A 24 21.14 -7.76 -11.96
N GLU A 25 21.59 -9.00 -12.03
CA GLU A 25 22.97 -9.34 -12.32
C GLU A 25 23.08 -9.61 -13.83
N TYR A 26 23.98 -8.90 -14.51
CA TYR A 26 24.20 -9.07 -15.96
C TYR A 26 25.44 -9.95 -16.17
N SER A 27 25.24 -11.23 -16.48
CA SER A 27 26.27 -12.08 -17.09
C SER A 27 26.08 -12.13 -18.60
N LEU A 28 27.13 -11.78 -19.34
CA LEU A 28 27.15 -11.72 -20.80
C LEU A 28 27.43 -13.12 -21.37
N SER A 29 26.38 -13.91 -21.62
CA SER A 29 26.23 -14.92 -22.69
C SER A 29 25.17 -15.97 -22.29
N ASN A 30 24.26 -16.30 -23.23
CA ASN A 30 23.34 -17.45 -23.21
C ASN A 30 22.37 -17.64 -22.01
N LYS A 31 21.06 -17.71 -22.35
CA LYS A 31 19.90 -18.00 -21.46
C LYS A 31 19.73 -17.04 -20.27
N CYS A 32 18.63 -16.28 -20.29
CA CYS A 32 18.19 -15.52 -19.12
C CYS A 32 17.37 -16.43 -18.21
N GLU A 33 17.85 -16.64 -16.99
CA GLU A 33 17.04 -17.25 -15.93
C GLU A 33 16.18 -16.19 -15.24
N PRO A 34 14.92 -16.50 -14.90
CA PRO A 34 14.08 -15.59 -14.15
C PRO A 34 14.59 -15.48 -12.71
N VAL A 35 15.16 -14.34 -12.35
CA VAL A 35 15.46 -13.99 -10.96
C VAL A 35 14.19 -13.43 -10.33
N LEU A 36 13.69 -14.09 -9.28
CA LEU A 36 12.53 -13.65 -8.53
C LEU A 36 12.91 -12.44 -7.65
N GLY A 37 12.19 -11.34 -7.85
CA GLY A 37 12.29 -10.14 -7.04
C GLY A 37 11.30 -10.11 -5.89
N ILE A 38 11.59 -9.28 -4.88
CA ILE A 38 10.62 -8.97 -3.82
C ILE A 38 9.66 -7.91 -4.36
N THR A 39 8.35 -8.11 -4.18
CA THR A 39 7.38 -7.07 -4.54
C THR A 39 7.41 -5.93 -3.52
N ALA A 40 7.20 -4.68 -3.98
CA ALA A 40 7.18 -3.50 -3.11
C ALA A 40 6.17 -3.66 -1.95
N ALA A 41 5.06 -4.36 -2.17
CA ALA A 41 4.08 -4.62 -1.13
C ALA A 41 4.63 -5.46 0.01
N SER A 42 5.32 -6.57 -0.30
CA SER A 42 5.93 -7.41 0.73
C SER A 42 7.04 -6.67 1.47
N GLY A 43 7.85 -5.88 0.76
CA GLY A 43 8.92 -5.08 1.38
C GLY A 43 8.38 -4.03 2.35
N ILE A 44 7.41 -3.24 1.90
CA ILE A 44 6.76 -2.19 2.71
C ILE A 44 5.99 -2.81 3.88
N ALA A 45 5.24 -3.88 3.64
CA ALA A 45 4.48 -4.56 4.68
C ALA A 45 5.41 -5.10 5.78
N ALA A 46 6.54 -5.71 5.40
CA ALA A 46 7.53 -6.19 6.36
C ALA A 46 8.17 -5.06 7.16
N GLU A 47 8.53 -3.95 6.51
CA GLU A 47 9.18 -2.80 7.15
C GLU A 47 8.24 -2.06 8.13
N LEU A 48 6.96 -1.93 7.77
CA LEU A 48 5.94 -1.31 8.62
C LEU A 48 5.35 -2.27 9.66
N GLY A 49 5.75 -3.54 9.67
CA GLY A 49 5.15 -4.56 10.54
C GLY A 49 3.66 -4.82 10.26
N ILE A 50 3.22 -4.62 9.02
CA ILE A 50 1.85 -4.91 8.58
C ILE A 50 1.82 -6.32 8.00
N PRO A 51 1.17 -7.30 8.63
CA PRO A 51 0.99 -8.61 8.02
C PRO A 51 -0.01 -8.49 6.87
N LEU A 52 0.32 -8.95 5.66
CA LEU A 52 -0.62 -8.89 4.54
C LEU A 52 -1.85 -9.78 4.77
N THR A 53 -1.69 -10.91 5.47
CA THR A 53 -2.77 -11.75 5.96
C THR A 53 -2.63 -11.97 7.46
N HIS A 54 -3.74 -12.10 8.16
CA HIS A 54 -3.73 -12.44 9.58
C HIS A 54 -5.00 -13.21 9.95
N ARG A 55 -4.84 -14.33 10.68
CA ARG A 55 -5.96 -15.20 11.05
C ARG A 55 -7.01 -14.39 11.83
N GLY A 56 -8.29 -14.51 11.43
CA GLY A 56 -9.40 -13.80 12.06
C GLY A 56 -9.46 -12.30 11.77
N VAL A 57 -8.56 -11.76 10.93
CA VAL A 57 -8.52 -10.33 10.56
C VAL A 57 -8.58 -10.15 9.05
N ALA A 58 -7.73 -10.85 8.29
CA ALA A 58 -7.78 -10.89 6.84
C ALA A 58 -7.34 -12.27 6.31
N ASN A 59 -8.19 -12.92 5.53
CA ASN A 59 -7.97 -14.26 4.97
C ASN A 59 -7.37 -14.22 3.55
N SER A 60 -7.37 -13.06 2.90
CA SER A 60 -6.97 -12.89 1.52
C SER A 60 -6.29 -11.55 1.30
N VAL A 61 -5.43 -11.49 0.27
CA VAL A 61 -4.75 -10.26 -0.17
C VAL A 61 -5.05 -10.07 -1.64
N ARG A 62 -5.41 -8.86 -2.04
CA ARG A 62 -5.72 -8.51 -3.43
C ARG A 62 -4.82 -7.38 -3.88
N PHE A 63 -4.09 -7.61 -4.96
CA PHE A 63 -3.22 -6.62 -5.58
C PHE A 63 -3.97 -5.94 -6.74
N LEU A 64 -4.12 -4.62 -6.66
CA LEU A 64 -4.89 -3.80 -7.58
C LEU A 64 -3.98 -2.76 -8.24
N THR A 65 -4.33 -2.35 -9.46
CA THR A 65 -3.73 -1.18 -10.12
C THR A 65 -4.75 -0.07 -10.21
N GLY A 66 -4.38 1.13 -9.79
CA GLY A 66 -5.20 2.33 -9.87
C GLY A 66 -5.29 2.92 -11.28
N HIS A 67 -4.48 2.45 -12.23
CA HIS A 67 -4.53 2.83 -13.64
C HIS A 67 -4.76 1.61 -14.54
N SER A 68 -5.75 1.69 -15.44
CA SER A 68 -5.93 0.75 -16.56
C SER A 68 -5.24 1.31 -17.80
N LYS A 69 -4.34 0.54 -18.41
CA LYS A 69 -3.47 0.97 -19.52
C LYS A 69 -4.24 1.24 -20.84
N ASN A 70 -5.51 0.84 -20.93
CA ASN A 70 -6.22 0.72 -22.21
C ASN A 70 -7.60 1.38 -22.26
N GLY A 71 -7.92 2.40 -21.45
CA GLY A 71 -9.22 3.10 -21.53
C GLY A 71 -10.46 2.18 -21.45
N GLY A 72 -10.25 0.93 -21.03
CA GLY A 72 -11.18 -0.17 -21.04
C GLY A 72 -11.25 -0.72 -19.64
N THR A 73 -12.49 -0.78 -19.17
CA THR A 73 -12.91 -0.99 -17.77
C THR A 73 -12.14 -0.11 -16.80
N ASP A 74 -12.79 1.01 -16.51
CA ASP A 74 -12.71 1.76 -15.27
C ASP A 74 -12.00 0.96 -14.16
N PRO A 75 -10.90 1.44 -13.53
CA PRO A 75 -10.27 0.77 -12.38
C PRO A 75 -11.28 0.44 -11.25
N LEU A 76 -12.48 1.00 -11.37
CA LEU A 76 -13.66 0.88 -10.55
C LEU A 76 -14.48 -0.42 -10.75
N PHE A 77 -14.29 -1.22 -11.82
CA PHE A 77 -14.94 -2.55 -11.91
C PHE A 77 -14.41 -3.55 -10.86
N VAL A 78 -13.21 -3.28 -10.32
CA VAL A 78 -12.63 -4.13 -9.28
C VAL A 78 -13.22 -3.80 -7.90
N ALA A 79 -13.74 -2.60 -7.68
CA ALA A 79 -14.25 -2.16 -6.38
C ALA A 79 -15.45 -2.98 -5.89
N GLU A 80 -16.36 -3.36 -6.80
CA GLU A 80 -17.53 -4.20 -6.51
C GLU A 80 -17.15 -5.54 -5.85
N ASN A 81 -16.07 -6.16 -6.34
CA ASN A 81 -15.58 -7.44 -5.83
C ASN A 81 -14.46 -7.30 -4.79
N ALA A 82 -13.94 -6.09 -4.58
CA ALA A 82 -12.81 -5.81 -3.69
C ALA A 82 -13.22 -5.21 -2.35
N ALA A 83 -14.46 -4.75 -2.18
CA ALA A 83 -14.99 -4.26 -0.90
C ALA A 83 -15.30 -5.40 0.09
N ASP A 84 -14.34 -6.30 0.30
CA ASP A 84 -14.41 -7.41 1.24
C ASP A 84 -13.70 -7.00 2.55
N PRO A 85 -14.43 -6.81 3.67
CA PRO A 85 -13.85 -6.39 4.95
C PRO A 85 -12.85 -7.38 5.55
N ASP A 86 -12.82 -8.62 5.08
CA ASP A 86 -11.90 -9.67 5.53
C ASP A 86 -10.76 -9.90 4.53
N SER A 87 -10.55 -8.95 3.62
CA SER A 87 -9.43 -8.92 2.69
C SER A 87 -8.53 -7.70 2.91
N THR A 88 -7.25 -7.86 2.59
CA THR A 88 -6.28 -6.76 2.51
C THR A 88 -6.15 -6.32 1.06
N LEU A 89 -6.41 -5.04 0.79
CA LEU A 89 -6.24 -4.46 -0.53
C LEU A 89 -4.88 -3.76 -0.62
N VAL A 90 -4.13 -4.08 -1.67
CA VAL A 90 -2.85 -3.43 -1.97
C VAL A 90 -2.98 -2.76 -3.33
N VAL A 91 -2.96 -1.43 -3.35
CA VAL A 91 -3.21 -0.63 -4.55
C VAL A 91 -1.91 0.00 -5.04
N TYR A 92 -1.48 -0.44 -6.21
CA TYR A 92 -0.38 0.16 -6.96
C TYR A 92 -0.89 1.29 -7.85
N MET A 93 -0.08 2.34 -8.06
CA MET A 93 -0.41 3.44 -8.98
C MET A 93 -1.77 4.08 -8.68
N GLY A 94 -2.21 4.00 -7.42
CA GLY A 94 -3.53 4.45 -6.96
C GLY A 94 -3.57 5.89 -6.48
N LEU A 95 -2.44 6.60 -6.43
CA LEU A 95 -2.36 7.91 -5.78
C LEU A 95 -3.40 8.92 -6.31
N SER A 96 -3.51 9.05 -7.64
CA SER A 96 -4.48 9.96 -8.26
C SER A 96 -5.91 9.42 -8.33
N THR A 97 -6.08 8.10 -8.28
CA THR A 97 -7.41 7.46 -8.37
C THR A 97 -8.01 7.10 -7.02
N LEU A 98 -7.25 7.29 -5.93
CA LEU A 98 -7.66 6.96 -4.57
C LEU A 98 -8.96 7.65 -4.14
N PRO A 99 -9.21 8.96 -4.38
CA PRO A 99 -10.47 9.58 -3.94
C PRO A 99 -11.71 8.88 -4.53
N SER A 100 -11.65 8.53 -5.82
CA SER A 100 -12.71 7.80 -6.51
C SER A 100 -12.82 6.35 -6.00
N LEU A 101 -11.67 5.66 -5.86
CA LEU A 101 -11.62 4.29 -5.37
C LEU A 101 -12.16 4.17 -3.93
N ALA A 102 -11.75 5.05 -3.02
CA ALA A 102 -12.20 5.06 -1.63
C ALA A 102 -13.71 5.27 -1.55
N SER A 103 -14.25 6.22 -2.31
CA SER A 103 -15.70 6.46 -2.40
C SER A 103 -16.46 5.20 -2.84
N LYS A 104 -15.97 4.50 -3.87
CA LYS A 104 -16.63 3.26 -4.34
C LYS A 104 -16.47 2.09 -3.38
N LEU A 105 -15.29 1.89 -2.79
CA LEU A 105 -15.10 0.85 -1.78
C LEU A 105 -16.07 1.04 -0.61
N MET A 106 -16.25 2.28 -0.15
CA MET A 106 -17.23 2.60 0.88
C MET A 106 -18.67 2.35 0.42
N HIS A 107 -19.00 2.73 -0.82
CA HIS A 107 -20.32 2.48 -1.40
C HIS A 107 -20.66 0.99 -1.50
N HIS A 108 -19.66 0.14 -1.78
CA HIS A 108 -19.82 -1.32 -1.86
C HIS A 108 -19.71 -2.04 -0.51
N GLY A 109 -19.68 -1.31 0.61
CA GLY A 109 -19.80 -1.87 1.96
C GLY A 109 -18.51 -1.97 2.76
N LEU A 110 -17.39 -1.43 2.28
CA LEU A 110 -16.18 -1.33 3.09
C LEU A 110 -16.36 -0.20 4.14
N PRO A 111 -16.12 -0.45 5.44
CA PRO A 111 -16.28 0.58 6.46
C PRO A 111 -15.43 1.83 6.18
N GLN A 112 -15.99 3.02 6.39
CA GLN A 112 -15.29 4.29 6.22
C GLN A 112 -14.05 4.42 7.14
N ASP A 113 -14.13 3.80 8.32
CA ASP A 113 -13.07 3.80 9.33
C ASP A 113 -12.06 2.66 9.11
N THR A 114 -12.12 1.96 7.97
CA THR A 114 -11.15 0.90 7.66
C THR A 114 -9.73 1.48 7.67
N PRO A 115 -8.81 0.91 8.47
CA PRO A 115 -7.43 1.36 8.55
C PRO A 115 -6.73 1.27 7.19
N ALA A 116 -5.97 2.30 6.84
CA ALA A 116 -5.20 2.34 5.61
C ALA A 116 -3.88 3.11 5.78
N VAL A 117 -2.91 2.77 4.93
CA VAL A 117 -1.63 3.45 4.87
C VAL A 117 -1.25 3.74 3.43
N ALA A 118 -0.70 4.94 3.20
CA ALA A 118 -0.05 5.30 1.96
C ALA A 118 1.44 5.47 2.21
N VAL A 119 2.26 4.81 1.39
CA VAL A 119 3.71 4.76 1.54
C VAL A 119 4.36 5.20 0.24
N GLU A 120 4.98 6.37 0.27
CA GLU A 120 5.81 6.89 -0.80
C GLU A 120 7.22 6.31 -0.71
N ARG A 121 7.80 5.95 -1.86
CA ARG A 121 9.20 5.51 -1.99
C ARG A 121 9.57 4.47 -0.92
N GLY A 122 8.67 3.51 -0.71
CA GLY A 122 8.83 2.53 0.36
C GLY A 122 10.12 1.72 0.26
N THR A 123 10.65 1.28 1.40
CA THR A 123 11.94 0.59 1.56
C THR A 123 13.17 1.40 1.13
N THR A 124 13.05 2.73 1.02
CA THR A 124 14.16 3.64 0.70
C THR A 124 14.40 4.64 1.84
N PRO A 125 15.59 5.27 1.93
CA PRO A 125 15.85 6.30 2.94
C PRO A 125 14.95 7.55 2.80
N GLN A 126 14.30 7.74 1.64
CA GLN A 126 13.36 8.83 1.39
C GLN A 126 11.89 8.38 1.58
N GLN A 127 11.66 7.26 2.25
CA GLN A 127 10.32 6.76 2.54
C GLN A 127 9.53 7.80 3.34
N ARG A 128 8.32 8.07 2.89
CA ARG A 128 7.31 8.84 3.63
C ARG A 128 6.06 8.01 3.73
N MET A 129 5.35 8.11 4.84
CA MET A 129 4.14 7.34 5.05
C MET A 129 3.08 8.14 5.79
N VAL A 130 1.84 7.80 5.53
CA VAL A 130 0.65 8.40 6.15
C VAL A 130 -0.31 7.29 6.49
N PHE A 131 -0.67 7.20 7.77
CA PHE A 131 -1.73 6.32 8.27
C PHE A 131 -3.02 7.12 8.44
N ALA A 132 -4.13 6.58 7.97
CA ALA A 132 -5.44 7.21 8.12
C ALA A 132 -6.57 6.19 7.97
N ALA A 133 -7.78 6.57 8.40
CA ALA A 133 -8.98 5.86 7.98
C ALA A 133 -9.20 6.03 6.47
N LEU A 134 -9.87 5.07 5.83
CA LEU A 134 -10.14 5.08 4.39
C LEU A 134 -10.80 6.39 3.92
N LYS A 135 -11.75 6.92 4.68
CA LYS A 135 -12.41 8.20 4.39
C LYS A 135 -11.46 9.41 4.38
N ASP A 136 -10.42 9.39 5.21
CA ASP A 136 -9.53 10.53 5.45
C ASP A 136 -8.23 10.41 4.65
N LEU A 137 -7.88 9.22 4.18
CA LEU A 137 -6.60 8.92 3.55
C LEU A 137 -6.25 9.85 2.37
N ALA A 138 -7.23 10.14 1.51
CA ALA A 138 -7.01 11.03 0.36
C ALA A 138 -6.68 12.47 0.79
N TYR A 139 -7.33 12.95 1.85
CA TYR A 139 -7.07 14.25 2.44
C TYR A 139 -5.67 14.29 3.07
N GLU A 140 -5.34 13.29 3.88
CA GLU A 140 -4.04 13.20 4.56
C GLU A 140 -2.87 13.08 3.58
N ILE A 141 -3.02 12.35 2.48
CA ILE A 141 -2.04 12.30 1.39
C ILE A 141 -1.78 13.69 0.80
N THR A 142 -2.85 14.46 0.59
CA THR A 142 -2.78 15.80 0.00
C THR A 142 -2.11 16.77 0.96
N LEU A 143 -2.47 16.72 2.25
CA LEU A 143 -1.85 17.52 3.30
C LEU A 143 -0.34 17.27 3.41
N ASN A 144 0.06 16.00 3.38
CA ASN A 144 1.47 15.59 3.49
C ASN A 144 2.24 15.66 2.16
N GLN A 145 1.56 16.06 1.07
CA GLN A 145 2.14 16.22 -0.27
C GLN A 145 2.92 14.97 -0.73
N LEU A 146 2.33 13.79 -0.49
CA LEU A 146 2.90 12.53 -0.98
C LEU A 146 2.87 12.53 -2.51
N VAL A 147 3.96 12.04 -3.11
CA VAL A 147 4.09 11.95 -4.56
C VAL A 147 4.36 10.51 -5.00
N SER A 148 4.18 10.25 -6.29
CA SER A 148 4.54 8.95 -6.85
C SER A 148 6.06 8.72 -6.79
N PRO A 149 6.50 7.46 -6.61
CA PRO A 149 5.70 6.25 -6.47
C PRO A 149 5.15 6.07 -5.05
N THR A 150 3.84 5.86 -4.94
CA THR A 150 3.15 5.57 -3.67
C THR A 150 2.39 4.24 -3.78
N LEU A 151 2.56 3.38 -2.77
CA LEU A 151 1.78 2.17 -2.55
C LEU A 151 0.73 2.43 -1.47
N ILE A 152 -0.49 1.97 -1.67
CA ILE A 152 -1.55 2.10 -0.68
C ILE A 152 -1.96 0.71 -0.20
N ILE A 153 -2.07 0.52 1.11
CA ILE A 153 -2.55 -0.71 1.74
C ILE A 153 -3.79 -0.36 2.55
N ILE A 154 -4.91 -1.04 2.31
CA ILE A 154 -6.21 -0.82 2.96
C ILE A 154 -6.66 -2.15 3.57
N GLY A 155 -7.01 -2.14 4.85
CA GLY A 155 -7.55 -3.31 5.53
C GLY A 155 -7.29 -3.29 7.03
N LYS A 156 -8.04 -4.12 7.77
CA LYS A 156 -7.94 -4.22 9.23
C LYS A 156 -6.52 -4.56 9.71
N VAL A 157 -5.73 -5.26 8.89
CA VAL A 157 -4.33 -5.61 9.19
C VAL A 157 -3.42 -4.40 9.38
N VAL A 158 -3.76 -3.24 8.81
CA VAL A 158 -2.94 -2.02 8.96
C VAL A 158 -2.92 -1.56 10.41
N ALA A 159 -4.00 -1.76 11.17
CA ALA A 159 -4.06 -1.46 12.60
C ALA A 159 -3.21 -2.39 13.47
N LEU A 160 -2.69 -3.49 12.92
CA LEU A 160 -1.73 -4.37 13.61
C LEU A 160 -0.29 -3.83 13.53
N SER A 161 -0.04 -2.83 12.68
CA SER A 161 1.26 -2.17 12.63
C SER A 161 1.59 -1.51 13.97
N PRO A 162 2.81 -1.66 14.49
CA PRO A 162 3.25 -0.89 15.66
C PRO A 162 3.32 0.62 15.40
N LEU A 163 3.27 1.04 14.13
CA LEU A 163 3.33 2.43 13.69
C LEU A 163 1.93 3.03 13.50
N TRP A 164 0.87 2.23 13.63
CA TRP A 164 -0.50 2.71 13.58
C TRP A 164 -0.77 3.64 14.77
N PRO A 165 -1.29 4.86 14.56
CA PRO A 165 -1.59 5.76 15.66
C PRO A 165 -2.71 5.19 16.52
N HIS A 166 -2.36 4.66 17.69
CA HIS A 166 -3.35 4.31 18.70
C HIS A 166 -3.97 5.59 19.23
N VAL A 167 -5.23 5.86 18.86
CA VAL A 167 -6.01 6.92 19.49
C VAL A 167 -6.11 6.59 20.98
N LYS A 168 -5.30 7.24 21.82
CA LYS A 168 -5.53 7.28 23.26
C LYS A 168 -6.85 8.00 23.48
N LYS A 169 -7.88 7.26 23.84
CA LYS A 169 -9.16 7.81 24.30
C LYS A 169 -9.01 8.34 25.73
N GLU A 170 -8.19 9.38 25.90
CA GLU A 170 -8.03 10.10 27.17
C GLU A 170 -8.17 11.60 26.87
N THR A 171 -9.37 12.13 27.09
CA THR A 171 -9.67 13.41 27.78
C THR A 171 -11.18 13.67 27.68
N SER A 172 -11.97 12.99 28.52
CA SER A 172 -13.35 13.41 28.84
C SER A 172 -13.70 13.18 30.31
N ALA A 173 -12.70 12.99 31.18
CA ALA A 173 -12.88 12.68 32.60
C ALA A 173 -12.22 13.68 33.56
N LEU A 174 -11.85 14.89 33.09
CA LEU A 174 -11.34 15.98 33.95
C LEU A 174 -12.28 17.18 34.06
N MET A 175 -13.57 17.03 33.71
CA MET A 175 -14.59 18.09 33.88
C MET A 175 -15.69 17.74 34.90
N GLU A 176 -15.48 16.75 35.79
CA GLU A 176 -16.41 16.45 36.90
C GLU A 176 -15.78 16.61 38.31
N ALA A 177 -14.68 17.34 38.44
CA ALA A 177 -14.13 17.70 39.75
C ALA A 177 -13.74 19.18 39.80
N ASN A 178 -14.76 20.04 39.84
CA ASN A 178 -14.68 21.41 40.35
C ASN A 178 -15.98 21.75 41.07
#